data_AF-A0AAJ0IV86-F1
#
_entry.id   AF-A0AAJ0IV86-F1
#
_cell.length_a   1.000
_cell.length_b   1.000
_cell.length_c   1.000
_cell.angle_alpha   90.00
_cell.angle_beta   90.00
_cell.angle_gamma   90.00
#
_symmetry.space_group_name_H-M   'P 1'
#
loop_
_entity.id
_entity.type
_entity.pdbx_description
1 polymer ?
#
loop_
_entity_poly.entity_id
_entity_poly.type
_entity_poly.pdbx_seq_one_letter_code
_entity_poly.pdbx_strand_id
1 'polypeptide(L)'
;MPINYRELTQEQYNALTGDLVKLTESLHARSQDVGDGRATIGYGYTLNRSNNAAIWAESGIDLSDAQRRQLAVIDAAAPGDRTRLGLQFNRTLNAAEGDRLLAASMPEYERPINALNMPMSQERAALVSLVYNRGAGSYNANMQSFRDAVVAGDRSEAWFEMRYNAWGSNAAAEAGLRKRRVLESELFGLYSDPNNVTSDEALSTYQMYQQHRERINRDEARWGVDIDGNPGQRNLIAEANRDYATLLEGRGNVQTLAESLDPARLRLLSDLREQHPEIADRLSNEAFNAGSIHVDAGRDSARVVVDTDHASTIDATGQRNSAEVSNNDLLVGGGGNDTLIGGQGNDVLIGGAGHDVLRGGAGNDTYIVNDGDVVQDADRTGQLFWDGQRLTGGTRQADDPEGVFRSADGQTTYRIQGADLLIGNERGQSVTVQNFQSGSLGIELGQARVQHERGASQTEQGAVQIPESGRYQLASLSQDPLHREAEEAVRRLEQGLGREYDDNSARLAASSAHLAKEHGLTRIDHVVLSENTKSVRQGENVFVVEGALNDPAHKMAHMKTSEAIAQPVEQSLAQLQALGETQRQQLSQQQDQQREQSIAPQHRMV
;
A
#
# COMPACT_ATOMS: atom_id res chain seq x y z
N MET A 1 -5.86 -6.37 -21.99
CA MET A 1 -7.32 -6.10 -22.00
C MET A 1 -7.52 -4.61 -22.23
N PRO A 2 -8.56 -4.15 -22.96
CA PRO A 2 -8.77 -2.71 -23.12
C PRO A 2 -9.03 -2.04 -21.76
N ILE A 3 -8.59 -0.79 -21.60
CA ILE A 3 -8.85 0.01 -20.39
C ILE A 3 -10.37 0.15 -20.22
N ASN A 4 -10.87 -0.10 -19.00
CA ASN A 4 -12.25 0.17 -18.64
C ASN A 4 -12.43 1.66 -18.28
N TYR A 5 -13.25 2.38 -19.04
CA TYR A 5 -13.38 3.84 -18.91
C TYR A 5 -14.56 4.25 -18.03
N ARG A 6 -14.39 5.33 -17.26
CA ARG A 6 -15.49 5.97 -16.52
C ARG A 6 -16.30 6.85 -17.48
N GLU A 7 -17.17 6.22 -18.24
CA GLU A 7 -18.00 6.88 -19.26
C GLU A 7 -18.91 7.97 -18.67
N LEU A 8 -19.08 9.03 -19.44
CA LEU A 8 -19.84 10.23 -19.10
C LEU A 8 -20.89 10.47 -20.19
N THR A 9 -22.02 11.08 -19.81
CA THR A 9 -22.91 11.65 -20.82
C THR A 9 -22.21 12.80 -21.55
N GLN A 10 -22.68 13.14 -22.75
CA GLN A 10 -22.15 14.29 -23.49
C GLN A 10 -22.15 15.59 -22.66
N GLU A 11 -23.22 15.81 -21.88
CA GLU A 11 -23.34 17.00 -21.02
C GLU A 11 -22.29 17.00 -19.91
N GLN A 12 -22.11 15.87 -19.23
CA GLN A 12 -21.10 15.72 -18.17
C GLN A 12 -19.68 15.86 -18.72
N TYR A 13 -19.40 15.28 -19.89
CA TYR A 13 -18.11 15.37 -20.57
C TYR A 13 -17.78 16.82 -20.97
N ASN A 14 -18.75 17.53 -21.56
CA ASN A 14 -18.59 18.94 -21.96
C ASN A 14 -18.38 19.86 -20.75
N ALA A 15 -19.12 19.62 -19.66
CA ALA A 15 -18.94 20.35 -18.41
C ALA A 15 -17.53 20.14 -17.85
N LEU A 16 -17.10 18.88 -17.71
CA LEU A 16 -15.79 18.54 -17.14
C LEU A 16 -14.62 19.08 -17.97
N THR A 17 -14.65 18.92 -19.29
CA THR A 17 -13.60 19.46 -20.18
C THR A 17 -13.57 21.00 -20.14
N GLY A 18 -14.74 21.64 -20.08
CA GLY A 18 -14.86 23.08 -19.90
C GLY A 18 -14.23 23.56 -18.59
N ASP A 19 -14.58 22.93 -17.47
CA ASP A 19 -14.05 23.28 -16.14
C ASP A 19 -12.52 23.07 -16.06
N LEU A 20 -12.03 21.96 -16.63
CA LEU A 20 -10.61 21.67 -16.70
C LEU A 20 -9.81 22.73 -17.47
N VAL A 21 -10.33 23.22 -18.59
CA VAL A 21 -9.65 24.30 -19.33
C VAL A 21 -9.67 25.61 -18.52
N LYS A 22 -10.81 25.96 -17.93
CA LYS A 22 -10.96 27.20 -17.14
C LYS A 22 -10.13 27.22 -15.86
N LEU A 23 -9.60 26.08 -15.41
CA LEU A 23 -8.73 25.91 -14.24
C LEU A 23 -7.54 26.90 -14.20
N THR A 24 -6.96 27.23 -15.35
CA THR A 24 -5.82 28.17 -15.45
C THR A 24 -6.06 29.32 -16.40
N GLU A 25 -7.21 29.36 -17.06
CA GLU A 25 -7.54 30.35 -18.07
C GLU A 25 -8.53 31.35 -17.52
N SER A 26 -8.11 32.60 -17.35
CA SER A 26 -9.03 33.70 -17.07
C SER A 26 -9.78 34.10 -18.35
N LEU A 27 -11.04 34.54 -18.23
CA LEU A 27 -11.78 35.05 -19.38
C LEU A 27 -11.15 36.35 -19.91
N HIS A 28 -10.59 36.30 -21.11
CA HIS A 28 -10.15 37.48 -21.85
C HIS A 28 -11.29 37.97 -22.75
N ALA A 29 -12.06 38.94 -22.27
CA ALA A 29 -13.20 39.46 -23.01
C ALA A 29 -12.82 40.00 -24.40
N ARG A 30 -11.61 40.53 -24.59
CA ARG A 30 -11.13 41.06 -25.87
C ARG A 30 -9.84 40.36 -26.30
N SER A 31 -9.56 40.40 -27.60
CA SER A 31 -8.30 39.88 -28.13
C SER A 31 -7.10 40.66 -27.56
N GLN A 32 -6.12 39.95 -27.02
CA GLN A 32 -4.90 40.51 -26.45
C GLN A 32 -3.73 39.53 -26.54
N ASP A 33 -2.50 40.01 -26.35
CA ASP A 33 -1.31 39.17 -26.19
C ASP A 33 -1.07 38.94 -24.70
N VAL A 34 -1.01 37.67 -24.29
CA VAL A 34 -0.81 37.27 -22.89
C VAL A 34 0.67 37.07 -22.55
N GLY A 35 1.57 37.48 -23.44
CA GLY A 35 3.03 37.34 -23.31
C GLY A 35 3.58 36.12 -24.06
N ASP A 36 2.77 35.43 -24.86
CA ASP A 36 3.16 34.27 -25.66
C ASP A 36 3.30 34.59 -27.16
N GLY A 37 3.11 35.86 -27.54
CA GLY A 37 3.20 36.31 -28.93
C GLY A 37 2.00 35.90 -29.78
N ARG A 38 0.87 35.54 -29.16
CA ARG A 38 -0.37 35.13 -29.83
C ARG A 38 -1.52 36.07 -29.50
N ALA A 39 -2.45 36.18 -30.43
CA ALA A 39 -3.70 36.91 -30.22
C ALA A 39 -4.72 35.99 -29.55
N THR A 40 -4.99 36.21 -28.27
CA THR A 40 -5.81 35.35 -27.41
C THR A 40 -7.07 36.07 -26.94
N ILE A 41 -8.22 35.38 -27.00
CA ILE A 41 -9.54 35.85 -26.56
C ILE A 41 -10.30 34.69 -25.88
N GLY A 42 -11.28 34.98 -25.03
CA GLY A 42 -12.03 33.95 -24.30
C GLY A 42 -11.16 33.24 -23.26
N TYR A 43 -11.40 31.95 -23.07
CA TYR A 43 -10.59 31.07 -22.23
C TYR A 43 -9.45 30.48 -23.07
N GLY A 44 -8.41 31.28 -23.35
CA GLY A 44 -7.21 30.83 -24.07
C GLY A 44 -7.38 30.50 -25.57
N TYR A 45 -8.48 30.93 -26.21
CA TYR A 45 -8.66 30.75 -27.66
C TYR A 45 -7.71 31.66 -28.42
N THR A 46 -6.81 31.07 -29.22
CA THR A 46 -5.84 31.80 -30.05
C THR A 46 -6.34 32.01 -31.47
N LEU A 47 -6.39 33.25 -31.95
CA LEU A 47 -6.74 33.58 -33.34
C LEU A 47 -5.66 33.16 -34.35
N ASN A 48 -4.48 32.72 -33.87
CA ASN A 48 -3.35 32.23 -34.65
C ASN A 48 -3.57 30.85 -35.34
N ARG A 49 -4.76 30.64 -35.91
CA ARG A 49 -5.17 29.43 -36.64
C ARG A 49 -5.79 29.79 -37.99
N SER A 50 -6.18 28.77 -38.77
CA SER A 50 -6.67 28.92 -40.15
C SER A 50 -8.16 28.57 -40.34
N ASN A 51 -8.89 28.35 -39.25
CA ASN A 51 -10.28 27.93 -39.24
C ASN A 51 -11.12 28.72 -38.23
N ASN A 52 -10.72 29.95 -37.91
CA ASN A 52 -11.44 30.82 -36.98
C ASN A 52 -12.89 31.06 -37.44
N ALA A 53 -13.11 31.34 -38.73
CA ALA A 53 -14.46 31.61 -39.23
C ALA A 53 -15.43 30.43 -38.99
N ALA A 54 -14.94 29.18 -39.12
CA ALA A 54 -15.72 27.99 -38.87
C ALA A 54 -16.06 27.82 -37.39
N ILE A 55 -15.05 27.89 -36.51
CA ILE A 55 -15.25 27.72 -35.05
C ILE A 55 -16.19 28.79 -34.49
N TRP A 56 -16.03 30.05 -34.92
CA TRP A 56 -16.89 31.13 -34.47
C TRP A 56 -18.33 30.99 -34.97
N ALA A 57 -18.54 30.44 -36.18
CA ALA A 57 -19.88 30.09 -36.64
C ALA A 57 -20.50 28.96 -35.81
N GLU A 58 -19.74 27.91 -35.52
CA GLU A 58 -20.16 26.77 -34.69
C GLU A 58 -20.50 27.17 -33.24
N SER A 59 -19.81 28.18 -32.71
CA SER A 59 -20.11 28.73 -31.37
C SER A 59 -21.49 29.41 -31.27
N GLY A 60 -22.13 29.72 -32.40
CA GLY A 60 -23.41 30.45 -32.43
C GLY A 60 -23.31 31.87 -31.87
N ILE A 61 -22.10 32.45 -31.79
CA ILE A 61 -21.90 33.84 -31.38
C ILE A 61 -22.21 34.74 -32.57
N ASP A 62 -23.15 35.66 -32.38
CA ASP A 62 -23.48 36.62 -33.43
C ASP A 62 -22.30 37.55 -33.72
N LEU A 63 -21.96 37.61 -35.01
CA LEU A 63 -20.92 38.47 -35.57
C LEU A 63 -21.52 39.44 -36.58
N SER A 64 -20.94 40.63 -36.69
CA SER A 64 -21.16 41.53 -37.82
C SER A 64 -20.45 41.04 -39.08
N ASP A 65 -20.85 41.54 -40.26
CA ASP A 65 -20.16 41.22 -41.52
C ASP A 65 -18.70 41.66 -41.52
N ALA A 66 -18.37 42.76 -40.84
CA ALA A 66 -17.00 43.22 -40.68
C ALA A 66 -16.16 42.22 -39.87
N GLN A 67 -16.70 41.73 -38.75
CA GLN A 67 -16.03 40.73 -37.91
C GLN A 67 -15.87 39.39 -38.64
N ARG A 68 -16.90 38.91 -39.36
CA ARG A 68 -16.79 37.70 -40.20
C ARG A 68 -15.69 37.82 -41.26
N ARG A 69 -15.64 38.96 -41.96
CA ARG A 69 -14.58 39.25 -42.94
C ARG A 69 -13.20 39.27 -42.28
N GLN A 70 -13.09 39.82 -41.07
CA GLN A 70 -11.82 39.88 -40.36
C GLN A 70 -11.31 38.49 -39.95
N LEU A 71 -12.18 37.60 -39.46
CA LEU A 71 -11.81 36.21 -39.18
C LEU A 71 -11.31 35.49 -40.44
N ALA A 72 -12.00 35.67 -41.58
CA ALA A 72 -11.58 35.10 -42.86
C ALA A 72 -10.21 35.65 -43.34
N VAL A 73 -9.93 36.94 -43.10
CA VAL A 73 -8.62 37.55 -43.38
C VAL A 73 -7.52 36.94 -42.50
N ILE A 74 -7.80 36.72 -41.21
CA ILE A 74 -6.85 36.07 -40.30
C ILE A 74 -6.58 34.63 -40.76
N ASP A 75 -7.62 33.88 -41.12
CA ASP A 75 -7.50 32.49 -41.57
C ASP A 75 -6.62 32.34 -42.80
N ALA A 76 -6.79 33.25 -43.77
CA ALA A 76 -6.03 33.28 -45.02
C ALA A 76 -4.61 33.84 -44.86
N ALA A 77 -4.30 34.52 -43.75
CA ALA A 77 -3.00 35.13 -43.54
C ALA A 77 -1.88 34.10 -43.29
N ALA A 78 -0.66 34.47 -43.68
CA ALA A 78 0.54 33.70 -43.36
C ALA A 78 0.74 33.62 -41.83
N PRO A 79 1.30 32.53 -41.27
CA PRO A 79 1.43 32.35 -39.82
C PRO A 79 2.06 33.54 -39.07
N GLY A 80 3.07 34.20 -39.66
CA GLY A 80 3.74 35.36 -39.07
C GLY A 80 2.89 36.64 -38.99
N ASP A 81 1.81 36.73 -39.77
CA ASP A 81 0.91 37.89 -39.78
C ASP A 81 -0.31 37.72 -38.84
N ARG A 82 -0.61 36.49 -38.44
CA ARG A 82 -1.85 36.17 -37.72
C ARG A 82 -1.96 36.84 -36.35
N THR A 83 -0.86 36.96 -35.59
CA THR A 83 -0.89 37.66 -34.30
C THR A 83 -1.31 39.11 -34.49
N ARG A 84 -0.64 39.82 -35.40
CA ARG A 84 -0.92 41.24 -35.68
C ARG A 84 -2.36 41.46 -36.12
N LEU A 85 -2.88 40.61 -37.00
CA LEU A 85 -4.26 40.70 -37.49
C LEU A 85 -5.28 40.29 -36.41
N GLY A 86 -4.97 39.27 -35.62
CA GLY A 86 -5.81 38.78 -34.53
C GLY A 86 -5.97 39.81 -33.40
N LEU A 87 -4.89 40.51 -33.03
CA LEU A 87 -4.95 41.59 -32.02
C LEU A 87 -5.85 42.76 -32.44
N GLN A 88 -6.14 42.89 -33.74
CA GLN A 88 -7.06 43.90 -34.26
C GLN A 88 -8.51 43.42 -34.26
N PHE A 89 -8.80 42.17 -33.89
CA PHE A 89 -10.15 41.60 -33.91
C PHE A 89 -11.03 42.27 -32.86
N ASN A 90 -11.91 43.16 -33.32
CA ASN A 90 -12.73 43.99 -32.46
C ASN A 90 -14.02 43.26 -32.04
N ARG A 91 -13.89 42.36 -31.05
CA ARG A 91 -15.01 41.69 -30.37
C ARG A 91 -14.77 41.68 -28.87
N THR A 92 -15.83 41.93 -28.11
CA THR A 92 -15.87 41.77 -26.65
C THR A 92 -16.81 40.63 -26.31
N LEU A 93 -16.32 39.58 -25.64
CA LEU A 93 -17.10 38.44 -25.18
C LEU A 93 -17.60 38.66 -23.75
N ASN A 94 -18.84 38.25 -23.48
CA ASN A 94 -19.28 37.94 -22.12
C ASN A 94 -18.93 36.48 -21.74
N ALA A 95 -19.19 36.08 -20.49
CA ALA A 95 -18.86 34.74 -20.00
C ALA A 95 -19.56 33.62 -20.80
N ALA A 96 -20.86 33.75 -21.09
CA ALA A 96 -21.61 32.76 -21.86
C ALA A 96 -21.13 32.66 -23.32
N GLU A 97 -20.69 33.76 -23.93
CA GLU A 97 -20.04 33.73 -25.24
C GLU A 97 -18.64 33.09 -25.16
N GLY A 98 -17.88 33.35 -24.09
CA GLY A 98 -16.60 32.69 -23.83
C GLY A 98 -16.75 31.17 -23.70
N ASP A 99 -17.78 30.70 -23.00
CA ASP A 99 -18.11 29.29 -22.83
C ASP A 99 -18.46 28.63 -24.17
N ARG A 100 -19.29 29.30 -24.99
CA ARG A 100 -19.66 28.81 -26.32
C ARG A 100 -18.48 28.74 -27.27
N LEU A 101 -17.58 29.74 -27.23
CA LEU A 101 -16.36 29.72 -28.03
C LEU A 101 -15.41 28.60 -27.59
N LEU A 102 -15.26 28.39 -26.28
CA LEU A 102 -14.46 27.29 -25.74
C LEU A 102 -15.00 25.94 -26.22
N ALA A 103 -16.31 25.70 -26.04
CA ALA A 103 -16.97 24.47 -26.47
C ALA A 103 -16.80 24.21 -27.98
N ALA A 104 -17.00 25.23 -28.82
CA ALA A 104 -16.81 25.13 -30.27
C ALA A 104 -15.34 24.87 -30.68
N SER A 105 -14.38 25.25 -29.84
CA SER A 105 -12.95 25.01 -30.11
C SER A 105 -12.44 23.65 -29.65
N MET A 106 -13.17 22.96 -28.76
CA MET A 106 -12.76 21.69 -28.14
C MET A 106 -12.45 20.57 -29.15
N PRO A 107 -13.20 20.40 -30.25
CA PRO A 107 -12.93 19.37 -31.25
C PRO A 107 -11.51 19.37 -31.83
N GLU A 108 -10.83 20.53 -31.85
CA GLU A 108 -9.43 20.63 -32.31
C GLU A 108 -8.44 19.94 -31.36
N TYR A 109 -8.73 19.95 -30.05
CA TYR A 109 -7.90 19.29 -29.04
C TYR A 109 -8.26 17.82 -28.86
N GLU A 110 -9.49 17.45 -29.22
CA GLU A 110 -9.95 16.05 -29.25
C GLU A 110 -9.47 15.29 -30.48
N ARG A 111 -9.34 15.95 -31.64
CA ARG A 111 -8.98 15.29 -32.90
C ARG A 111 -7.70 14.42 -32.80
N PRO A 112 -6.60 14.86 -32.16
CA PRO A 112 -5.41 14.03 -31.96
C PRO A 112 -5.65 12.78 -31.10
N ILE A 113 -6.63 12.84 -30.19
CA ILE A 113 -6.96 11.77 -29.24
C ILE A 113 -7.86 10.71 -29.88
N ASN A 114 -8.61 11.05 -30.93
CA ASN A 114 -9.56 10.15 -31.59
C ASN A 114 -8.94 8.81 -32.03
N ALA A 115 -7.65 8.78 -32.36
CA ALA A 115 -6.95 7.55 -32.71
C ALA A 115 -6.87 6.52 -31.57
N LEU A 116 -7.04 6.95 -30.31
CA LEU A 116 -7.06 6.08 -29.13
C LEU A 116 -8.42 5.42 -28.89
N ASN A 117 -9.47 5.80 -29.63
CA ASN A 117 -10.83 5.29 -29.46
C ASN A 117 -11.38 5.36 -28.02
N MET A 118 -10.90 6.32 -27.22
CA MET A 118 -11.43 6.55 -25.87
C MET A 118 -12.88 7.07 -25.98
N PRO A 119 -13.85 6.48 -25.26
CA PRO A 119 -15.22 7.00 -25.21
C PRO A 119 -15.25 8.35 -24.50
N MET A 120 -16.40 9.03 -24.52
CA MET A 120 -16.61 10.20 -23.68
C MET A 120 -16.54 9.76 -22.22
N SER A 121 -15.40 10.01 -21.59
CA SER A 121 -15.08 9.51 -20.26
C SER A 121 -14.26 10.51 -19.47
N GLN A 122 -14.16 10.29 -18.17
CA GLN A 122 -13.32 11.11 -17.29
C GLN A 122 -11.85 11.10 -17.74
N GLU A 123 -11.34 9.93 -18.14
CA GLU A 123 -9.97 9.74 -18.63
C GLU A 123 -9.72 10.50 -19.93
N ARG A 124 -10.69 10.47 -20.85
CA ARG A 124 -10.61 11.24 -22.09
C ARG A 124 -10.63 12.74 -21.79
N ALA A 125 -11.42 13.21 -20.83
CA ALA A 125 -11.46 14.61 -20.44
C ALA A 125 -10.13 15.09 -19.83
N ALA A 126 -9.49 14.26 -18.98
CA ALA A 126 -8.16 14.52 -18.44
C ALA A 126 -7.11 14.64 -19.57
N LEU A 127 -7.15 13.76 -20.55
CA LEU A 127 -6.26 13.82 -21.70
C LEU A 127 -6.52 15.05 -22.60
N VAL A 128 -7.78 15.43 -22.81
CA VAL A 128 -8.12 16.66 -23.54
C VAL A 128 -7.57 17.89 -22.82
N SER A 129 -7.73 17.97 -21.50
CA SER A 129 -7.13 19.03 -20.68
C SER A 129 -5.60 19.12 -20.87
N LEU A 130 -4.95 17.96 -20.88
CA LEU A 130 -3.52 17.86 -21.09
C LEU A 130 -3.13 18.36 -22.49
N VAL A 131 -3.82 17.89 -23.54
CA VAL A 131 -3.58 18.28 -24.93
C VAL A 131 -3.87 19.76 -25.16
N TYR A 132 -4.90 20.31 -24.52
CA TYR A 132 -5.20 21.74 -24.53
C TYR A 132 -4.01 22.54 -23.99
N ASN A 133 -3.53 22.19 -22.78
CA ASN A 133 -2.44 22.90 -22.12
C ASN A 133 -1.08 22.70 -22.83
N ARG A 134 -0.81 21.51 -23.37
CA ARG A 134 0.46 21.16 -24.02
C ARG A 134 0.51 21.53 -25.50
N GLY A 135 -0.63 21.58 -26.17
CA GLY A 135 -0.79 21.73 -27.60
C GLY A 135 -0.72 20.39 -28.37
N ALA A 136 -1.61 20.22 -29.36
CA ALA A 136 -1.75 19.02 -30.18
C ALA A 136 -0.44 18.53 -30.84
N GLY A 137 0.37 19.46 -31.37
CA GLY A 137 1.65 19.10 -32.00
C GLY A 137 2.66 18.51 -31.00
N SER A 138 2.71 19.07 -29.79
CA SER A 138 3.61 18.58 -28.73
C SER A 138 3.13 17.26 -28.12
N TYR A 139 1.81 17.05 -28.04
CA TYR A 139 1.23 15.74 -27.73
C TYR A 139 1.65 14.69 -28.76
N ASN A 140 1.44 14.97 -30.05
CA ASN A 140 1.79 14.03 -31.13
C ASN A 140 3.29 13.70 -31.13
N ALA A 141 4.16 14.69 -30.94
CA ALA A 141 5.61 14.48 -30.99
C ALA A 141 6.20 13.80 -29.74
N ASN A 142 5.63 14.04 -28.54
CA ASN A 142 6.34 13.75 -27.29
C ASN A 142 5.57 12.83 -26.32
N MET A 143 4.37 12.37 -26.65
CA MET A 143 3.57 11.49 -25.79
C MET A 143 3.28 10.15 -26.45
N GLN A 144 4.25 9.62 -27.19
CA GLN A 144 4.12 8.31 -27.82
C GLN A 144 3.96 7.22 -26.75
N SER A 145 4.78 7.20 -25.69
CA SER A 145 4.67 6.20 -24.62
C SER A 145 3.29 6.16 -23.96
N PHE A 146 2.71 7.33 -23.65
CA PHE A 146 1.34 7.41 -23.14
C PHE A 146 0.32 6.78 -24.11
N ARG A 147 0.43 7.09 -25.41
CA ARG A 147 -0.47 6.53 -26.43
C ARG A 147 -0.30 5.02 -26.55
N ASP A 148 0.94 4.55 -26.54
CA ASP A 148 1.27 3.12 -26.61
C ASP A 148 0.69 2.37 -25.42
N ALA A 149 0.82 2.92 -24.21
CA ALA A 149 0.22 2.37 -23.00
C ALA A 149 -1.31 2.28 -23.09
N VAL A 150 -1.99 3.35 -23.53
CA VAL A 150 -3.45 3.34 -23.74
C VAL A 150 -3.87 2.28 -24.78
N VAL A 151 -3.15 2.18 -25.89
CA VAL A 151 -3.42 1.18 -26.95
C VAL A 151 -3.18 -0.25 -26.47
N ALA A 152 -2.13 -0.46 -25.66
CA ALA A 152 -1.82 -1.75 -25.05
C ALA A 152 -2.83 -2.15 -23.95
N GLY A 153 -3.60 -1.20 -23.43
CA GLY A 153 -4.49 -1.43 -22.29
C GLY A 153 -3.77 -1.32 -20.94
N ASP A 154 -2.55 -0.80 -20.91
CA ASP A 154 -1.73 -0.64 -19.72
C ASP A 154 -2.10 0.67 -19.01
N ARG A 155 -3.18 0.60 -18.21
CA ARG A 155 -3.71 1.76 -17.49
C ARG A 155 -2.68 2.36 -16.53
N SER A 156 -1.94 1.51 -15.83
CA SER A 156 -0.94 1.92 -14.84
C SER A 156 0.20 2.68 -15.49
N GLU A 157 0.71 2.18 -16.62
CA GLU A 157 1.75 2.89 -17.40
C GLU A 157 1.22 4.21 -17.98
N ALA A 158 -0.02 4.23 -18.50
CA ALA A 158 -0.63 5.47 -19.00
C ALA A 158 -0.78 6.53 -17.88
N TRP A 159 -1.15 6.11 -16.67
CA TRP A 159 -1.21 6.99 -15.50
C TRP A 159 0.17 7.54 -15.13
N PHE A 160 1.20 6.68 -15.11
CA PHE A 160 2.59 7.10 -14.86
C PHE A 160 3.07 8.13 -15.88
N GLU A 161 2.86 7.85 -17.17
CA GLU A 161 3.26 8.74 -18.26
C GLU A 161 2.57 10.11 -18.15
N MET A 162 1.29 10.12 -17.78
CA MET A 162 0.55 11.36 -17.53
C MET A 162 1.09 12.13 -16.32
N ARG A 163 1.27 11.45 -15.19
CA ARG A 163 1.68 12.09 -13.91
C ARG A 163 3.11 12.61 -13.94
N TYR A 164 4.05 11.80 -14.44
CA TYR A 164 5.49 12.06 -14.29
C TYR A 164 6.20 12.54 -15.57
N ASN A 165 5.69 12.21 -16.77
CA ASN A 165 6.40 12.49 -18.02
C ASN A 165 5.73 13.54 -18.94
N ALA A 166 4.54 14.05 -18.59
CA ALA A 166 3.80 14.96 -19.45
C ALA A 166 4.03 16.48 -19.21
N TRP A 167 5.00 16.88 -18.38
CA TRP A 167 5.22 18.29 -18.02
C TRP A 167 6.13 19.07 -19.01
N GLY A 168 6.80 18.41 -19.96
CA GLY A 168 7.62 19.07 -21.00
C GLY A 168 9.05 19.42 -20.56
N SER A 169 9.68 20.41 -21.22
CA SER A 169 11.09 20.79 -20.97
C SER A 169 11.30 22.24 -20.51
N ASN A 170 10.22 23.01 -20.33
CA ASN A 170 10.31 24.40 -19.87
C ASN A 170 10.48 24.44 -18.35
N ALA A 171 11.73 24.55 -17.88
CA ALA A 171 12.08 24.58 -16.46
C ALA A 171 11.37 25.70 -15.68
N ALA A 172 11.13 26.87 -16.28
CA ALA A 172 10.47 27.99 -15.59
C ALA A 172 8.98 27.71 -15.31
N ALA A 173 8.36 26.84 -16.11
CA ALA A 173 6.95 26.45 -15.96
C ALA A 173 6.77 25.06 -15.31
N GLU A 174 7.85 24.33 -15.02
CA GLU A 174 7.83 22.93 -14.56
C GLU A 174 6.87 22.72 -13.39
N ALA A 175 6.99 23.53 -12.33
CA ALA A 175 6.17 23.35 -11.13
C ALA A 175 4.66 23.53 -11.41
N GLY A 176 4.29 24.53 -12.21
CA GLY A 176 2.90 24.76 -12.58
C GLY A 176 2.34 23.64 -13.46
N LEU A 177 3.15 23.14 -14.39
CA LEU A 177 2.78 22.03 -15.28
C LEU A 177 2.65 20.71 -14.51
N ARG A 178 3.61 20.37 -13.65
CA ARG A 178 3.55 19.17 -12.80
C ARG A 178 2.36 19.20 -11.83
N LYS A 179 2.05 20.36 -11.23
CA LYS A 179 0.86 20.54 -10.38
C LYS A 179 -0.43 20.23 -11.15
N ARG A 180 -0.48 20.59 -12.44
CA ARG A 180 -1.62 20.24 -13.30
C ARG A 180 -1.63 18.74 -13.65
N ARG A 181 -0.46 18.13 -13.88
CA ARG A 181 -0.35 16.70 -14.17
C ARG A 181 -0.81 15.81 -13.02
N VAL A 182 -0.57 16.18 -11.76
CA VAL A 182 -1.09 15.39 -10.62
C VAL A 182 -2.62 15.38 -10.57
N LEU A 183 -3.27 16.52 -10.87
CA LEU A 183 -4.74 16.59 -11.00
C LEU A 183 -5.25 15.76 -12.18
N GLU A 184 -4.63 15.91 -13.35
CA GLU A 184 -5.07 15.18 -14.55
C GLU A 184 -4.87 13.67 -14.40
N SER A 185 -3.78 13.23 -13.77
CA SER A 185 -3.56 11.82 -13.46
C SER A 185 -4.52 11.30 -12.41
N GLU A 186 -4.94 12.11 -11.43
CA GLU A 186 -6.01 11.74 -10.48
C GLU A 186 -7.33 11.49 -11.23
N LEU A 187 -7.68 12.39 -12.15
CA LEU A 187 -8.89 12.24 -12.95
C LEU A 187 -8.81 11.06 -13.91
N PHE A 188 -7.66 10.84 -14.56
CA PHE A 188 -7.43 9.62 -15.35
C PHE A 188 -7.56 8.38 -14.45
N GLY A 189 -6.98 8.45 -13.26
CA GLY A 189 -7.04 7.47 -12.18
C GLY A 189 -6.31 6.17 -12.49
N LEU A 190 -5.60 5.68 -11.47
CA LEU A 190 -4.77 4.49 -11.56
C LEU A 190 -5.60 3.21 -11.75
N TYR A 191 -6.84 3.22 -11.27
CA TYR A 191 -7.76 2.08 -11.30
C TYR A 191 -9.03 2.40 -12.10
N SER A 192 -9.68 1.35 -12.57
CA SER A 192 -11.03 1.45 -13.12
C SER A 192 -12.03 1.83 -12.02
N ASP A 193 -11.94 1.16 -10.86
CA ASP A 193 -12.66 1.47 -9.63
C ASP A 193 -11.73 1.28 -8.42
N PRO A 194 -11.31 2.36 -7.72
CA PRO A 194 -10.41 2.26 -6.56
C PRO A 194 -11.03 1.51 -5.37
N ASN A 195 -12.36 1.35 -5.31
CA ASN A 195 -13.02 0.59 -4.23
C ASN A 195 -13.10 -0.90 -4.54
N ASN A 196 -12.74 -1.32 -5.76
CA ASN A 196 -12.86 -2.70 -6.22
C ASN A 196 -11.72 -3.05 -7.19
N VAL A 197 -10.49 -2.97 -6.69
CA VAL A 197 -9.28 -3.28 -7.46
C VAL A 197 -9.17 -4.79 -7.70
N THR A 198 -8.96 -5.16 -8.96
CA THR A 198 -8.74 -6.55 -9.39
C THR A 198 -7.30 -7.02 -9.13
N SER A 199 -7.05 -8.33 -9.10
CA SER A 199 -5.68 -8.88 -9.00
C SER A 199 -4.76 -8.36 -10.11
N ASP A 200 -5.26 -8.35 -11.35
CA ASP A 200 -4.50 -7.89 -12.50
C ASP A 200 -4.17 -6.39 -12.39
N GLU A 201 -5.10 -5.56 -11.94
CA GLU A 201 -4.84 -4.12 -11.71
C GLU A 201 -3.84 -3.91 -10.57
N ALA A 202 -3.93 -4.68 -9.49
CA ALA A 202 -3.01 -4.59 -8.36
C ALA A 202 -1.58 -4.97 -8.78
N LEU A 203 -1.41 -6.12 -9.45
CA LEU A 203 -0.13 -6.58 -9.95
C LEU A 203 0.43 -5.59 -10.99
N SER A 204 -0.35 -5.19 -11.98
CA SER A 204 0.08 -4.23 -13.01
C SER A 204 0.50 -2.88 -12.41
N THR A 205 -0.17 -2.44 -11.35
CA THR A 205 0.19 -1.21 -10.62
C THR A 205 1.55 -1.32 -9.95
N TYR A 206 1.82 -2.43 -9.25
CA TYR A 206 3.13 -2.64 -8.63
C TYR A 206 4.23 -2.92 -9.65
N GLN A 207 3.94 -3.58 -10.77
CA GLN A 207 4.87 -3.75 -11.88
C GLN A 207 5.29 -2.40 -12.47
N MET A 208 4.32 -1.52 -12.74
CA MET A 208 4.59 -0.15 -13.17
C MET A 208 5.41 0.60 -12.13
N TYR A 209 5.01 0.53 -10.85
CA TYR A 209 5.73 1.20 -9.78
C TYR A 209 7.18 0.69 -9.68
N GLN A 210 7.41 -0.62 -9.77
CA GLN A 210 8.75 -1.19 -9.73
C GLN A 210 9.60 -0.74 -10.92
N GLN A 211 9.06 -0.84 -12.14
CA GLN A 211 9.75 -0.44 -13.37
C GLN A 211 10.23 1.02 -13.32
N HIS A 212 9.50 1.88 -12.62
CA HIS A 212 9.75 3.33 -12.56
C HIS A 212 10.13 3.85 -11.17
N ARG A 213 10.38 2.97 -10.20
CA ARG A 213 10.53 3.30 -8.77
C ARG A 213 11.51 4.43 -8.53
N GLU A 214 12.71 4.32 -9.08
CA GLU A 214 13.77 5.34 -9.00
C GLU A 214 13.34 6.71 -9.53
N ARG A 215 12.60 6.71 -10.64
CA ARG A 215 12.12 7.95 -11.25
C ARG A 215 11.01 8.58 -10.42
N ILE A 216 10.05 7.76 -9.98
CA ILE A 216 8.92 8.19 -9.15
C ILE A 216 9.44 8.78 -7.84
N ASN A 217 10.30 8.05 -7.12
CA ASN A 217 10.86 8.49 -5.83
C ASN A 217 11.61 9.82 -5.96
N ARG A 218 12.39 9.98 -7.03
CA ARG A 218 13.09 11.25 -7.30
C ARG A 218 12.14 12.42 -7.56
N ASP A 219 11.07 12.19 -8.32
CA ASP A 219 10.09 13.23 -8.62
C ASP A 219 9.26 13.58 -7.37
N GLU A 220 8.85 12.60 -6.56
CA GLU A 220 8.11 12.82 -5.31
C GLU A 220 8.96 13.57 -4.26
N ALA A 221 10.23 13.18 -4.07
CA ALA A 221 11.16 13.88 -3.16
C ALA A 221 11.39 15.35 -3.54
N ARG A 222 11.16 15.72 -4.80
CA ARG A 222 11.29 17.11 -5.28
C ARG A 222 9.95 17.86 -5.28
N TRP A 223 8.88 17.20 -5.69
CA TRP A 223 7.64 17.87 -6.10
C TRP A 223 6.36 17.37 -5.42
N GLY A 224 6.42 16.35 -4.58
CA GLY A 224 5.22 15.80 -3.96
C GLY A 224 5.44 15.35 -2.54
N VAL A 225 5.05 14.11 -2.26
CA VAL A 225 5.17 13.46 -0.96
C VAL A 225 5.71 12.07 -1.25
N ASP A 226 6.85 11.73 -0.65
CA ASP A 226 7.46 10.43 -0.87
C ASP A 226 6.60 9.29 -0.31
N ILE A 227 7.00 8.05 -0.62
CA ILE A 227 6.24 6.86 -0.27
C ILE A 227 6.07 6.65 1.25
N ASP A 228 6.96 7.26 2.04
CA ASP A 228 6.94 7.23 3.50
C ASP A 228 6.11 8.39 4.10
N GLY A 229 5.52 9.25 3.27
CA GLY A 229 4.71 10.37 3.70
C GLY A 229 5.49 11.66 3.98
N ASN A 230 6.79 11.71 3.69
CA ASN A 230 7.58 12.93 3.89
C ASN A 230 7.37 13.91 2.72
N PRO A 231 7.08 15.19 3.01
CA PRO A 231 6.94 16.18 1.96
C PRO A 231 8.28 16.41 1.26
N GLY A 232 8.26 16.44 -0.07
CA GLY A 232 9.41 16.81 -0.87
C GLY A 232 9.75 18.30 -0.76
N GLN A 233 10.72 18.77 -1.55
CA GLN A 233 11.16 20.18 -1.56
C GLN A 233 10.00 21.16 -1.78
N ARG A 234 9.03 20.76 -2.59
CA ARG A 234 7.75 21.45 -2.77
C ARG A 234 6.65 20.41 -2.83
N ASN A 235 5.56 20.61 -2.09
CA ASN A 235 4.43 19.70 -2.09
C ASN A 235 3.36 20.16 -3.09
N LEU A 236 3.47 19.74 -4.35
CA LEU A 236 2.50 20.11 -5.40
C LEU A 236 1.14 19.46 -5.20
N ILE A 237 1.05 18.38 -4.43
CA ILE A 237 -0.21 17.69 -4.12
C ILE A 237 -1.07 18.59 -3.22
N ALA A 238 -0.48 19.12 -2.14
CA ALA A 238 -1.13 20.09 -1.28
C ALA A 238 -1.50 21.38 -2.03
N GLU A 239 -0.63 21.86 -2.92
CA GLU A 239 -0.94 23.02 -3.74
C GLU A 239 -2.06 22.76 -4.75
N ALA A 240 -2.10 21.58 -5.38
CA ALA A 240 -3.18 21.19 -6.29
C ALA A 240 -4.52 21.13 -5.54
N ASN A 241 -4.55 20.50 -4.37
CA ASN A 241 -5.75 20.40 -3.53
C ASN A 241 -6.26 21.78 -3.08
N ARG A 242 -5.34 22.72 -2.78
CA ARG A 242 -5.71 24.10 -2.43
C ARG A 242 -6.21 24.88 -3.65
N ASP A 243 -5.45 24.86 -4.74
CA ASP A 243 -5.68 25.75 -5.88
C ASP A 243 -6.82 25.25 -6.79
N TYR A 244 -7.12 23.96 -6.74
CA TYR A 244 -8.15 23.30 -7.57
C TYR A 244 -9.34 22.77 -6.74
N ALA A 245 -9.50 23.23 -5.51
CA ALA A 245 -10.52 22.75 -4.56
C ALA A 245 -11.94 22.72 -5.15
N THR A 246 -12.34 23.75 -5.92
CA THR A 246 -13.67 23.80 -6.55
C THR A 246 -13.91 22.68 -7.57
N LEU A 247 -12.86 22.26 -8.30
CA LEU A 247 -12.98 21.15 -9.25
C LEU A 247 -13.01 19.80 -8.52
N LEU A 248 -12.26 19.70 -7.42
CA LEU A 248 -12.15 18.49 -6.59
C LEU A 248 -13.37 18.27 -5.69
N GLU A 249 -14.21 19.29 -5.50
CA GLU A 249 -15.46 19.19 -4.75
C GLU A 249 -16.35 18.07 -5.32
N GLY A 250 -16.66 17.07 -4.48
CA GLY A 250 -17.42 15.88 -4.87
C GLY A 250 -16.65 14.82 -5.67
N ARG A 251 -15.38 15.04 -5.99
CA ARG A 251 -14.51 14.08 -6.70
C ARG A 251 -13.40 13.47 -5.85
N GLY A 252 -13.15 14.05 -4.67
CA GLY A 252 -12.03 13.67 -3.81
C GLY A 252 -10.80 14.54 -4.07
N ASN A 253 -9.87 14.52 -3.12
CA ASN A 253 -8.60 15.24 -3.25
C ASN A 253 -7.63 14.47 -4.16
N VAL A 254 -6.70 15.18 -4.77
CA VAL A 254 -5.50 14.59 -5.39
C VAL A 254 -4.72 13.84 -4.31
N GLN A 255 -4.46 12.57 -4.58
CA GLN A 255 -3.83 11.65 -3.64
C GLN A 255 -2.30 11.74 -3.70
N THR A 256 -1.66 11.49 -2.55
CA THR A 256 -0.23 11.14 -2.46
C THR A 256 0.05 9.84 -3.21
N LEU A 257 1.32 9.56 -3.51
CA LEU A 257 1.70 8.29 -4.13
C LEU A 257 1.29 7.10 -3.24
N ALA A 258 1.54 7.18 -1.93
CA ALA A 258 1.16 6.13 -0.99
C ALA A 258 -0.35 5.87 -0.99
N GLU A 259 -1.17 6.93 -0.91
CA GLU A 259 -2.64 6.82 -1.01
C GLU A 259 -3.08 6.24 -2.38
N SER A 260 -2.42 6.63 -3.47
CA SER A 260 -2.71 6.11 -4.82
C SER A 260 -2.43 4.61 -4.92
N LEU A 261 -1.38 4.10 -4.27
CA LEU A 261 -0.97 2.70 -4.30
C LEU A 261 -1.73 1.82 -3.29
N ASP A 262 -2.40 2.42 -2.31
CA ASP A 262 -3.02 1.69 -1.20
C ASP A 262 -4.08 0.67 -1.64
N PRO A 263 -4.99 0.96 -2.59
CA PRO A 263 -5.93 -0.04 -3.08
C PRO A 263 -5.27 -1.27 -3.71
N ALA A 264 -4.22 -1.08 -4.53
CA ALA A 264 -3.41 -2.17 -5.08
C ALA A 264 -2.69 -2.94 -3.97
N ARG A 265 -2.16 -2.23 -2.96
CA ARG A 265 -1.42 -2.84 -1.84
C ARG A 265 -2.30 -3.83 -1.08
N LEU A 266 -3.48 -3.37 -0.67
CA LEU A 266 -4.44 -4.18 0.07
C LEU A 266 -4.88 -5.40 -0.74
N ARG A 267 -5.13 -5.20 -2.05
CA ARG A 267 -5.51 -6.29 -2.94
C ARG A 267 -4.40 -7.32 -3.11
N LEU A 268 -3.18 -6.87 -3.39
CA LEU A 268 -2.02 -7.74 -3.59
C LEU A 268 -1.72 -8.56 -2.32
N LEU A 269 -1.72 -7.92 -1.14
CA LEU A 269 -1.52 -8.64 0.12
C LEU A 269 -2.63 -9.66 0.38
N SER A 270 -3.88 -9.35 0.03
CA SER A 270 -4.99 -10.31 0.11
C SER A 270 -4.76 -11.51 -0.79
N ASP A 271 -4.40 -11.29 -2.07
CA ASP A 271 -4.14 -12.36 -3.02
C ASP A 271 -2.97 -13.24 -2.57
N LEU A 272 -1.91 -12.65 -2.02
CA LEU A 272 -0.76 -13.39 -1.49
C LEU A 272 -1.11 -14.21 -0.24
N ARG A 273 -2.01 -13.74 0.64
CA ARG A 273 -2.50 -14.55 1.78
C ARG A 273 -3.31 -15.75 1.32
N GLU A 274 -4.09 -15.60 0.25
CA GLU A 274 -4.85 -16.71 -0.33
C GLU A 274 -3.93 -17.73 -1.00
N GLN A 275 -2.85 -17.27 -1.65
CA GLN A 275 -1.85 -18.11 -2.30
C GLN A 275 -0.93 -18.81 -1.29
N HIS A 276 -0.60 -18.13 -0.19
CA HIS A 276 0.37 -18.56 0.83
C HIS A 276 -0.23 -18.53 2.24
N PRO A 277 -1.24 -19.38 2.54
CA PRO A 277 -1.89 -19.41 3.85
C PRO A 277 -0.93 -19.72 5.00
N GLU A 278 0.18 -20.41 4.73
CA GLU A 278 1.24 -20.76 5.70
C GLU A 278 1.99 -19.55 6.27
N ILE A 279 1.94 -18.41 5.59
CA ILE A 279 2.54 -17.14 6.01
C ILE A 279 1.53 -16.00 6.06
N ALA A 280 0.23 -16.29 6.06
CA ALA A 280 -0.81 -15.26 6.02
C ALA A 280 -0.67 -14.23 7.16
N ASP A 281 -0.25 -14.67 8.35
CA ASP A 281 -0.01 -13.82 9.51
C ASP A 281 1.14 -12.82 9.30
N ARG A 282 2.10 -13.12 8.41
CA ARG A 282 3.20 -12.23 8.05
C ARG A 282 2.82 -11.21 6.99
N LEU A 283 1.80 -11.48 6.18
CA LEU A 283 1.37 -10.63 5.07
C LEU A 283 0.33 -9.60 5.52
N SER A 284 0.38 -9.11 6.76
CA SER A 284 -0.61 -8.15 7.29
C SER A 284 -0.55 -6.79 6.58
N ASN A 285 -1.62 -6.01 6.67
CA ASN A 285 -1.64 -4.68 6.06
C ASN A 285 -0.68 -3.71 6.78
N GLU A 286 -0.35 -4.01 8.03
CA GLU A 286 0.52 -3.23 8.90
C GLU A 286 1.99 -3.59 8.64
N ALA A 287 2.28 -4.84 8.25
CA ALA A 287 3.63 -5.33 8.00
C ALA A 287 4.27 -4.68 6.76
N PHE A 288 3.49 -4.40 5.72
CA PHE A 288 4.00 -3.89 4.45
C PHE A 288 3.30 -2.62 4.02
N ASN A 289 4.03 -1.51 4.04
CA ASN A 289 3.61 -0.27 3.40
C ASN A 289 3.86 -0.36 1.88
N ALA A 290 3.36 0.60 1.10
CA ALA A 290 3.51 0.54 -0.35
C ALA A 290 4.98 0.64 -0.83
N GLY A 291 5.85 1.23 0.00
CA GLY A 291 7.28 1.35 -0.29
C GLY A 291 8.03 0.03 -0.14
N SER A 292 7.64 -0.83 0.79
CA SER A 292 8.32 -2.09 1.12
C SER A 292 7.87 -3.30 0.30
N ILE A 293 6.99 -3.10 -0.69
CA ILE A 293 6.60 -4.18 -1.62
C ILE A 293 7.39 -4.04 -2.91
N HIS A 294 8.12 -5.08 -3.26
CA HIS A 294 8.93 -5.20 -4.47
C HIS A 294 8.44 -6.42 -5.26
N VAL A 295 8.09 -6.21 -6.52
CA VAL A 295 7.62 -7.29 -7.41
C VAL A 295 8.47 -7.30 -8.67
N ASP A 296 8.60 -8.42 -9.35
CA ASP A 296 9.12 -8.38 -10.71
C ASP A 296 8.20 -7.53 -11.60
N ALA A 297 8.80 -6.64 -12.39
CA ALA A 297 8.10 -5.76 -13.32
C ALA A 297 7.51 -6.52 -14.51
N GLY A 298 7.93 -7.77 -14.75
CA GLY A 298 7.57 -8.58 -15.91
C GLY A 298 8.13 -8.05 -17.22
N ARG A 299 9.02 -7.05 -17.18
CA ARG A 299 9.66 -6.43 -18.36
C ARG A 299 10.86 -5.58 -17.95
N ASP A 300 11.81 -5.44 -18.87
CA ASP A 300 12.95 -4.53 -18.73
C ASP A 300 12.61 -3.06 -19.03
N SER A 301 11.57 -2.83 -19.83
CA SER A 301 11.12 -1.49 -20.19
C SER A 301 9.66 -1.45 -20.59
N ALA A 302 9.03 -0.28 -20.40
CA ALA A 302 7.64 -0.02 -20.79
C ALA A 302 7.32 -0.20 -22.29
N ARG A 303 8.33 -0.34 -23.16
CA ARG A 303 8.14 -0.59 -24.60
C ARG A 303 7.96 -2.07 -24.94
N VAL A 304 8.27 -2.95 -24.00
CA VAL A 304 8.14 -4.39 -24.16
C VAL A 304 6.85 -4.83 -23.49
N VAL A 305 6.19 -5.83 -24.08
CA VAL A 305 4.99 -6.44 -23.49
C VAL A 305 5.42 -7.15 -22.20
N VAL A 306 4.57 -7.09 -21.17
CA VAL A 306 4.79 -7.86 -19.94
C VAL A 306 4.89 -9.35 -20.28
N ASP A 307 5.99 -9.96 -19.85
CA ASP A 307 6.32 -11.37 -19.99
C ASP A 307 6.17 -12.03 -18.60
N THR A 308 5.45 -13.14 -18.54
CA THR A 308 5.19 -13.86 -17.30
C THR A 308 6.37 -14.74 -16.87
N ASP A 309 7.32 -15.00 -17.76
CA ASP A 309 8.53 -15.80 -17.49
C ASP A 309 9.79 -14.91 -17.40
N HIS A 310 9.60 -13.63 -17.06
CA HIS A 310 10.65 -12.61 -17.05
C HIS A 310 11.61 -12.76 -15.86
N ALA A 311 12.87 -13.07 -16.14
CA ALA A 311 13.91 -13.14 -15.11
C ALA A 311 14.32 -11.74 -14.62
N SER A 312 14.30 -11.54 -13.30
CA SER A 312 14.51 -10.26 -12.64
C SER A 312 15.63 -10.28 -11.61
N THR A 313 16.14 -9.10 -11.27
CA THR A 313 16.91 -8.90 -10.04
C THR A 313 16.20 -7.86 -9.20
N ILE A 314 15.60 -8.32 -8.11
CA ILE A 314 14.83 -7.52 -7.17
C ILE A 314 15.71 -7.26 -5.95
N ASP A 315 16.11 -6.01 -5.78
CA ASP A 315 16.97 -5.57 -4.69
C ASP A 315 16.20 -4.57 -3.82
N ALA A 316 15.92 -4.95 -2.57
CA ALA A 316 15.26 -4.12 -1.58
C ALA A 316 16.25 -3.37 -0.68
N THR A 317 17.56 -3.55 -0.88
CA THR A 317 18.58 -2.89 -0.05
C THR A 317 18.49 -1.37 -0.19
N GLY A 318 18.14 -0.70 0.91
CA GLY A 318 18.08 0.76 1.01
C GLY A 318 19.29 1.31 1.72
N GLN A 319 19.88 2.43 1.26
CA GLN A 319 20.97 3.11 1.97
C GLN A 319 20.53 4.49 2.48
N ARG A 320 20.79 4.77 3.76
CA ARG A 320 20.63 6.08 4.38
C ARG A 320 21.90 6.43 5.15
N ASN A 321 22.55 7.54 4.78
CA ASN A 321 23.79 8.01 5.39
C ASN A 321 24.95 6.97 5.36
N SER A 322 25.08 6.23 4.25
CA SER A 322 26.08 5.16 4.05
C SER A 322 25.92 3.95 4.98
N ALA A 323 24.76 3.83 5.63
CA ALA A 323 24.32 2.62 6.31
C ALA A 323 23.08 2.10 5.62
N GLU A 324 22.95 0.78 5.56
CA GLU A 324 21.74 0.16 5.08
C GLU A 324 20.59 0.44 6.07
N VAL A 325 19.41 0.64 5.53
CA VAL A 325 18.18 0.85 6.31
C VAL A 325 17.61 -0.51 6.63
N SER A 326 17.28 -0.75 7.90
CA SER A 326 16.54 -1.94 8.30
C SER A 326 15.05 -1.71 8.05
N ASN A 327 14.49 -2.44 7.08
CA ASN A 327 13.09 -2.42 6.68
C ASN A 327 12.61 -3.86 6.52
N ASN A 328 11.35 -4.15 6.84
CA ASN A 328 10.77 -5.45 6.49
C ASN A 328 10.17 -5.33 5.09
N ASP A 329 10.75 -6.05 4.13
CA ASP A 329 10.37 -5.97 2.73
C ASP A 329 9.70 -7.26 2.24
N LEU A 330 8.75 -7.09 1.32
CA LEU A 330 8.08 -8.17 0.61
C LEU A 330 8.60 -8.20 -0.82
N LEU A 331 9.29 -9.27 -1.19
CA LEU A 331 9.85 -9.48 -2.52
C LEU A 331 9.12 -10.63 -3.22
N VAL A 332 8.61 -10.39 -4.43
CA VAL A 332 7.89 -11.38 -5.23
C VAL A 332 8.51 -11.46 -6.63
N GLY A 333 9.20 -12.58 -6.93
CA GLY A 333 9.86 -12.81 -8.22
C GLY A 333 8.87 -13.11 -9.34
N GLY A 334 7.83 -13.89 -9.06
CA GLY A 334 6.78 -14.15 -10.03
C GLY A 334 7.13 -15.33 -10.92
N GLY A 335 7.60 -15.11 -12.15
CA GLY A 335 8.01 -16.19 -13.04
C GLY A 335 9.28 -15.83 -13.79
N GLY A 336 10.08 -16.83 -14.18
CA GLY A 336 11.44 -16.62 -14.65
C GLY A 336 12.45 -17.00 -13.57
N ASN A 337 13.75 -16.90 -13.87
CA ASN A 337 14.79 -17.22 -12.88
C ASN A 337 15.23 -15.93 -12.20
N ASP A 338 14.66 -15.64 -11.04
CA ASP A 338 14.83 -14.39 -10.34
C ASP A 338 15.99 -14.40 -9.34
N THR A 339 16.48 -13.22 -9.02
CA THR A 339 17.36 -13.00 -7.86
C THR A 339 16.72 -11.98 -6.93
N LEU A 340 16.39 -12.39 -5.72
CA LEU A 340 15.73 -11.57 -4.71
C LEU A 340 16.72 -11.28 -3.58
N ILE A 341 16.86 -10.00 -3.21
CA ILE A 341 17.80 -9.52 -2.19
C ILE A 341 17.03 -8.63 -1.20
N GLY A 342 16.77 -9.15 0.01
CA GLY A 342 16.03 -8.46 1.07
C GLY A 342 16.84 -7.37 1.74
N GLY A 343 18.00 -7.72 2.29
CA GLY A 343 18.90 -6.79 2.96
C GLY A 343 18.83 -6.90 4.48
N GLN A 344 18.55 -5.79 5.16
CA GLN A 344 18.35 -5.76 6.61
C GLN A 344 16.87 -5.70 6.95
N GLY A 345 16.42 -6.57 7.86
CA GLY A 345 15.05 -6.60 8.34
C GLY A 345 14.53 -8.02 8.42
N ASN A 346 13.24 -8.19 8.72
CA ASN A 346 12.61 -9.50 8.65
C ASN A 346 11.80 -9.58 7.36
N ASP A 347 12.43 -10.03 6.29
CA ASP A 347 11.86 -9.98 4.95
C ASP A 347 10.97 -11.19 4.65
N VAL A 348 10.15 -11.06 3.60
CA VAL A 348 9.39 -12.14 2.99
C VAL A 348 9.79 -12.23 1.52
N LEU A 349 10.45 -13.31 1.14
CA LEU A 349 10.92 -13.54 -0.22
C LEU A 349 10.15 -14.72 -0.82
N ILE A 350 9.41 -14.44 -1.89
CA ILE A 350 8.62 -15.40 -2.65
C ILE A 350 9.26 -15.51 -4.04
N GLY A 351 9.96 -16.61 -4.31
CA GLY A 351 10.64 -16.82 -5.60
C GLY A 351 9.64 -16.84 -6.74
N GLY A 352 8.73 -17.81 -6.70
CA GLY A 352 7.74 -18.01 -7.75
C GLY A 352 8.19 -19.10 -8.72
N ALA A 353 7.79 -19.02 -9.97
CA ALA A 353 8.04 -20.06 -10.96
C ALA A 353 9.40 -19.88 -11.62
N GLY A 354 10.32 -20.82 -11.41
CA GLY A 354 11.64 -20.78 -12.04
C GLY A 354 12.68 -21.40 -11.13
N HIS A 355 13.94 -21.06 -11.37
CA HIS A 355 15.04 -21.42 -10.50
C HIS A 355 15.63 -20.15 -9.90
N ASP A 356 15.13 -19.80 -8.73
CA ASP A 356 15.38 -18.50 -8.11
C ASP A 356 16.57 -18.53 -7.15
N VAL A 357 17.16 -17.37 -6.95
CA VAL A 357 18.17 -17.14 -5.90
C VAL A 357 17.62 -16.16 -4.89
N LEU A 358 17.38 -16.64 -3.67
CA LEU A 358 16.75 -15.87 -2.59
C LEU A 358 17.80 -15.54 -1.52
N ARG A 359 18.02 -14.25 -1.29
CA ARG A 359 18.96 -13.71 -0.30
C ARG A 359 18.22 -12.83 0.68
N GLY A 360 17.86 -13.34 1.84
CA GLY A 360 17.18 -12.57 2.88
C GLY A 360 18.13 -11.54 3.48
N GLY A 361 19.20 -12.00 4.12
CA GLY A 361 20.28 -11.12 4.56
C GLY A 361 20.43 -11.16 6.06
N ALA A 362 20.17 -10.05 6.74
CA ALA A 362 20.23 -9.96 8.19
C ALA A 362 18.83 -9.76 8.78
N GLY A 363 18.46 -10.62 9.73
CA GLY A 363 17.15 -10.65 10.36
C GLY A 363 16.42 -11.98 10.09
N ASN A 364 15.26 -12.16 10.72
CA ASN A 364 14.51 -13.42 10.61
C ASN A 364 13.64 -13.43 9.36
N ASP A 365 14.23 -13.83 8.25
CA ASP A 365 13.56 -13.83 6.96
C ASP A 365 12.60 -15.03 6.78
N THR A 366 11.68 -14.92 5.83
CA THR A 366 10.88 -16.05 5.38
C THR A 366 10.97 -16.23 3.89
N TYR A 367 11.29 -17.46 3.54
CA TYR A 367 11.50 -17.89 2.17
C TYR A 367 10.36 -18.82 1.76
N ILE A 368 9.65 -18.46 0.69
CA ILE A 368 8.73 -19.35 -0.02
C ILE A 368 9.45 -19.78 -1.30
N VAL A 369 9.82 -21.06 -1.35
CA VAL A 369 10.62 -21.65 -2.44
C VAL A 369 9.82 -22.61 -3.30
N ASN A 370 10.25 -22.76 -4.54
CA ASN A 370 9.83 -23.77 -5.50
C ASN A 370 11.02 -24.61 -5.99
N ASP A 371 10.75 -25.51 -6.93
CA ASP A 371 11.72 -26.48 -7.42
C ASP A 371 12.93 -25.82 -8.10
N GLY A 372 14.12 -26.13 -7.60
CA GLY A 372 15.41 -25.66 -8.08
C GLY A 372 15.90 -24.36 -7.46
N ASP A 373 15.12 -23.77 -6.54
CA ASP A 373 15.52 -22.55 -5.85
C ASP A 373 16.73 -22.74 -4.95
N VAL A 374 17.46 -21.64 -4.78
CA VAL A 374 18.66 -21.55 -3.96
C VAL A 374 18.49 -20.45 -2.92
N VAL A 375 18.56 -20.83 -1.65
CA VAL A 375 18.50 -19.91 -0.51
C VAL A 375 19.90 -19.61 0.01
N GLN A 376 20.18 -18.33 0.16
CA GLN A 376 21.44 -17.77 0.65
C GLN A 376 21.15 -16.80 1.80
N ASP A 377 21.24 -17.30 3.02
CA ASP A 377 20.97 -16.50 4.21
C ASP A 377 22.27 -16.21 4.97
N ALA A 378 22.59 -14.92 5.16
CA ALA A 378 23.90 -14.52 5.65
C ALA A 378 24.08 -14.78 7.15
N ASP A 379 23.01 -14.60 7.93
CA ASP A 379 23.03 -14.80 9.39
C ASP A 379 22.44 -16.14 9.86
N ARG A 380 21.84 -16.88 8.92
CA ARG A 380 21.23 -18.22 9.04
C ARG A 380 19.97 -18.23 9.89
N THR A 381 19.31 -17.10 10.07
CA THR A 381 18.09 -16.99 10.88
C THR A 381 16.84 -16.89 10.02
N GLY A 382 15.66 -17.08 10.61
CA GLY A 382 14.40 -17.12 9.85
C GLY A 382 13.87 -18.53 9.60
N GLN A 383 13.15 -18.70 8.49
CA GLN A 383 12.39 -19.91 8.18
C GLN A 383 12.15 -20.13 6.69
N LEU A 384 12.07 -21.39 6.28
CA LEU A 384 11.91 -21.81 4.89
C LEU A 384 10.62 -22.64 4.74
N PHE A 385 9.82 -22.32 3.73
CA PHE A 385 8.61 -23.06 3.37
C PHE A 385 8.71 -23.58 1.95
N TRP A 386 8.33 -24.85 1.75
CA TRP A 386 8.29 -25.49 0.45
C TRP A 386 7.01 -26.31 0.34
N ASP A 387 6.28 -26.19 -0.78
CA ASP A 387 4.94 -26.79 -0.97
C ASP A 387 3.97 -26.47 0.20
N GLY A 388 4.04 -25.24 0.74
CA GLY A 388 3.23 -24.76 1.87
C GLY A 388 3.61 -25.34 3.24
N GLN A 389 4.65 -26.17 3.31
CA GLN A 389 5.12 -26.78 4.56
C GLN A 389 6.37 -26.09 5.06
N ARG A 390 6.37 -25.75 6.35
CA ARG A 390 7.58 -25.27 7.02
C ARG A 390 8.61 -26.40 7.15
N LEU A 391 9.80 -26.18 6.61
CA LEU A 391 10.92 -27.09 6.76
C LEU A 391 11.57 -26.91 8.13
N THR A 392 11.61 -27.98 8.91
CA THR A 392 12.15 -28.00 10.29
C THR A 392 13.32 -28.99 10.45
N GLY A 393 13.69 -29.66 9.37
CA GLY A 393 14.77 -30.65 9.34
C GLY A 393 14.31 -32.08 9.53
N GLY A 394 15.22 -32.93 9.98
CA GLY A 394 15.02 -34.37 9.92
C GLY A 394 16.01 -35.14 10.78
N THR A 395 15.74 -36.43 10.93
CA THR A 395 16.65 -37.33 11.63
C THR A 395 17.21 -38.36 10.68
N ARG A 396 18.48 -38.74 10.91
CA ARG A 396 19.10 -39.86 10.20
C ARG A 396 18.69 -41.16 10.88
N GLN A 397 18.12 -42.08 10.09
CA GLN A 397 17.85 -43.46 10.53
C GLN A 397 19.10 -44.34 10.34
N ALA A 398 19.11 -45.51 10.96
CA ALA A 398 20.31 -46.37 10.98
C ALA A 398 20.68 -46.90 9.58
N ASP A 399 19.68 -47.09 8.73
CA ASP A 399 19.75 -47.60 7.36
C ASP A 399 19.93 -46.49 6.30
N ASP A 400 19.79 -45.22 6.68
CA ASP A 400 20.01 -44.11 5.76
C ASP A 400 21.50 -44.00 5.35
N PRO A 401 21.80 -43.60 4.10
CA PRO A 401 23.15 -43.23 3.71
C PRO A 401 23.75 -42.14 4.63
N GLU A 402 25.07 -42.07 4.71
CA GLU A 402 25.73 -41.01 5.47
C GLU A 402 25.38 -39.63 4.90
N GLY A 403 25.06 -38.67 5.77
CA GLY A 403 24.68 -37.32 5.39
C GLY A 403 23.27 -37.16 4.84
N VAL A 404 22.45 -38.23 4.86
CA VAL A 404 21.02 -38.21 4.49
C VAL A 404 20.16 -38.29 5.75
N PHE A 405 19.18 -37.41 5.84
CA PHE A 405 18.21 -37.32 6.92
C PHE A 405 16.81 -37.24 6.31
N ARG A 406 15.80 -37.67 7.05
CA ARG A 406 14.40 -37.60 6.60
C ARG A 406 13.53 -36.85 7.60
N SER A 407 12.54 -36.13 7.08
CA SER A 407 11.46 -35.57 7.89
C SER A 407 10.72 -36.67 8.65
N ALA A 408 9.96 -36.30 9.68
CA ALA A 408 9.24 -37.25 10.52
C ALA A 408 8.20 -38.09 9.74
N ASP A 409 7.61 -37.53 8.69
CA ASP A 409 6.69 -38.21 7.76
C ASP A 409 7.41 -38.99 6.64
N GLY A 410 8.74 -38.84 6.53
CA GLY A 410 9.58 -39.50 5.54
C GLY A 410 9.51 -38.89 4.12
N GLN A 411 8.68 -37.87 3.88
CA GLN A 411 8.43 -37.33 2.53
C GLN A 411 9.53 -36.39 2.05
N THR A 412 10.24 -35.75 2.98
CA THR A 412 11.31 -34.81 2.68
C THR A 412 12.65 -35.40 3.07
N THR A 413 13.58 -35.38 2.12
CA THR A 413 14.96 -35.81 2.30
C THR A 413 15.86 -34.58 2.43
N TYR A 414 16.80 -34.63 3.36
CA TYR A 414 17.78 -33.61 3.64
C TYR A 414 19.16 -34.23 3.43
N ARG A 415 19.94 -33.73 2.48
CA ARG A 415 21.24 -34.28 2.12
C ARG A 415 22.31 -33.21 2.14
N ILE A 416 23.30 -33.38 3.01
CA ILE A 416 24.48 -32.52 3.04
C ILE A 416 25.35 -32.80 1.81
N GLN A 417 25.68 -31.75 1.06
CA GLN A 417 26.58 -31.78 -0.09
C GLN A 417 27.63 -30.68 0.05
N GLY A 418 28.83 -31.05 0.49
CA GLY A 418 29.85 -30.06 0.83
C GLY A 418 29.40 -29.19 2.00
N ALA A 419 29.28 -27.89 1.78
CA ALA A 419 28.77 -26.94 2.77
C ALA A 419 27.26 -26.68 2.64
N ASP A 420 26.61 -27.21 1.61
CA ASP A 420 25.22 -26.91 1.29
C ASP A 420 24.30 -28.05 1.73
N LEU A 421 23.02 -27.71 1.94
CA LEU A 421 21.96 -28.66 2.19
C LEU A 421 21.06 -28.74 0.95
N LEU A 422 21.02 -29.92 0.33
CA LEU A 422 20.02 -30.23 -0.69
C LEU A 422 18.80 -30.84 0.00
N ILE A 423 17.64 -30.23 -0.21
CA ILE A 423 16.35 -30.68 0.31
C ILE A 423 15.57 -31.22 -0.88
N GLY A 424 15.17 -32.49 -0.85
CA GLY A 424 14.50 -33.15 -1.97
C GLY A 424 13.20 -33.83 -1.55
N ASN A 425 12.25 -33.92 -2.48
CA ASN A 425 10.98 -34.63 -2.28
C ASN A 425 10.91 -35.91 -3.14
N GLU A 426 9.85 -36.70 -2.95
CA GLU A 426 9.63 -37.95 -3.69
C GLU A 426 9.43 -37.75 -5.20
N ARG A 427 9.07 -36.53 -5.64
CA ARG A 427 8.89 -36.19 -7.06
C ARG A 427 10.22 -35.94 -7.78
N GLY A 428 11.34 -35.97 -7.05
CA GLY A 428 12.68 -35.69 -7.60
C GLY A 428 12.98 -34.20 -7.72
N GLN A 429 12.13 -33.35 -7.18
CA GLN A 429 12.33 -31.90 -7.09
C GLN A 429 13.27 -31.60 -5.93
N SER A 430 13.93 -30.44 -5.96
CA SER A 430 14.86 -30.07 -4.91
C SER A 430 15.08 -28.58 -4.73
N VAL A 431 15.31 -28.17 -3.47
CA VAL A 431 15.74 -26.83 -3.08
C VAL A 431 17.13 -26.92 -2.46
N THR A 432 17.96 -25.90 -2.65
CA THR A 432 19.29 -25.81 -2.04
C THR A 432 19.36 -24.70 -0.99
N VAL A 433 19.85 -25.00 0.20
CA VAL A 433 20.25 -24.00 1.20
C VAL A 433 21.76 -23.96 1.27
N GLN A 434 22.36 -22.82 0.89
CA GLN A 434 23.81 -22.69 0.84
C GLN A 434 24.43 -22.42 2.20
N ASN A 435 25.67 -22.89 2.39
CA ASN A 435 26.46 -22.70 3.62
C ASN A 435 25.72 -23.11 4.90
N PHE A 436 24.98 -24.22 4.81
CA PHE A 436 24.10 -24.73 5.83
C PHE A 436 24.85 -25.24 7.06
N GLN A 437 24.25 -24.99 8.23
CA GLN A 437 24.57 -25.65 9.50
C GLN A 437 23.27 -26.07 10.18
N SER A 438 23.28 -27.14 10.99
CA SER A 438 22.09 -27.50 11.78
C SER A 438 21.62 -26.31 12.61
N GLY A 439 20.32 -26.02 12.55
CA GLY A 439 19.68 -24.86 13.14
C GLY A 439 19.49 -23.69 12.17
N SER A 440 20.16 -23.67 11.02
CA SER A 440 19.99 -22.61 10.01
C SER A 440 18.54 -22.59 9.52
N LEU A 441 17.92 -21.42 9.47
CA LEU A 441 16.52 -21.23 9.09
C LEU A 441 15.54 -22.09 9.93
N GLY A 442 15.94 -22.48 11.14
CA GLY A 442 15.16 -23.39 11.99
C GLY A 442 15.14 -24.86 11.53
N ILE A 443 16.03 -25.25 10.61
CA ILE A 443 16.15 -26.62 10.11
C ILE A 443 17.17 -27.38 10.94
N GLU A 444 16.72 -28.36 11.72
CA GLU A 444 17.57 -29.15 12.61
C GLU A 444 17.82 -30.56 12.06
N LEU A 445 19.09 -30.94 11.93
CA LEU A 445 19.50 -32.28 11.48
C LEU A 445 20.08 -33.08 12.65
N GLY A 446 19.36 -34.13 13.06
CA GLY A 446 19.70 -34.95 14.21
C GLY A 446 19.94 -36.42 13.87
N GLN A 447 20.35 -37.20 14.87
CA GLN A 447 20.31 -38.67 14.80
C GLN A 447 19.07 -39.19 15.52
N ALA A 448 18.47 -40.26 15.00
CA ALA A 448 17.41 -40.96 15.71
C ALA A 448 17.93 -41.43 17.08
N ARG A 449 17.26 -41.04 18.17
CA ARG A 449 17.62 -41.51 19.51
C ARG A 449 17.38 -43.02 19.57
N VAL A 450 18.44 -43.79 19.78
CA VAL A 450 18.33 -45.23 20.08
C VAL A 450 17.59 -45.36 21.41
N GLN A 451 16.30 -45.75 21.37
CA GLN A 451 15.58 -46.15 22.57
C GLN A 451 16.18 -47.47 23.05
N HIS A 452 17.09 -47.41 24.02
CA HIS A 452 17.34 -48.57 24.86
C HIS A 452 16.13 -48.75 25.77
N GLU A 453 15.22 -49.63 25.37
CA GLU A 453 14.22 -50.20 26.26
C GLU A 453 14.94 -50.84 27.47
N ARG A 454 14.79 -50.23 28.65
CA ARG A 454 14.90 -50.95 29.92
C ARG A 454 13.59 -50.81 30.66
N GLY A 455 12.93 -51.97 30.79
CA GLY A 455 11.71 -52.16 31.54
C GLY A 455 11.82 -51.73 33.00
N ALA A 456 10.63 -51.48 33.54
CA ALA A 456 10.33 -50.93 34.86
C ALA A 456 11.06 -51.57 36.04
N SER A 457 11.30 -50.75 37.09
CA SER A 457 10.92 -51.06 38.47
C SER A 457 10.95 -49.80 39.34
N GLN A 458 9.87 -49.64 40.11
CA GLN A 458 9.67 -48.64 41.14
C GLN A 458 10.69 -48.80 42.29
N THR A 459 11.19 -47.68 42.83
CA THR A 459 11.24 -47.46 44.28
C THR A 459 11.22 -45.96 44.55
N GLU A 460 10.23 -45.54 45.33
CA GLU A 460 10.12 -44.24 45.96
C GLU A 460 11.26 -43.98 46.96
N GLN A 461 11.35 -42.70 47.35
CA GLN A 461 11.96 -42.12 48.56
C GLN A 461 13.32 -41.45 48.37
N GLY A 462 13.27 -40.11 48.39
CA GLY A 462 14.41 -39.22 48.47
C GLY A 462 13.97 -37.77 48.41
N ALA A 463 13.06 -37.37 49.31
CA ALA A 463 12.64 -35.99 49.47
C ALA A 463 13.83 -35.10 49.87
N VAL A 464 14.11 -34.08 49.07
CA VAL A 464 14.77 -32.86 49.53
C VAL A 464 13.81 -31.72 49.26
N GLN A 465 13.24 -31.21 50.35
CA GLN A 465 12.43 -30.00 50.38
C GLN A 465 13.26 -28.80 49.93
N ILE A 466 12.74 -28.06 48.96
CA ILE A 466 13.05 -26.64 48.75
C ILE A 466 11.73 -25.88 48.99
N PRO A 467 11.73 -24.76 49.73
CA PRO A 467 10.58 -24.30 50.50
C PRO A 467 9.43 -23.78 49.64
N GLU A 468 8.21 -24.26 49.91
CA GLU A 468 6.95 -23.65 49.49
C GLU A 468 6.70 -22.33 50.25
N SER A 469 7.42 -21.27 49.91
CA SER A 469 7.09 -19.92 50.34
C SER A 469 6.96 -19.02 49.11
N GLY A 470 5.75 -18.97 48.57
CA GLY A 470 5.37 -18.07 47.48
C GLY A 470 4.03 -18.41 46.81
N ARG A 471 3.54 -19.65 46.94
CA ARG A 471 2.31 -20.11 46.25
C ARG A 471 0.99 -19.89 46.99
N TYR A 472 0.99 -19.20 48.13
CA TYR A 472 -0.22 -18.94 48.91
C TYR A 472 -0.40 -17.44 49.23
N GLN A 473 -0.42 -16.58 48.20
CA GLN A 473 -0.96 -15.22 48.40
C GLN A 473 -1.41 -14.49 47.10
N LEU A 474 -1.84 -15.21 46.07
CA LEU A 474 -2.43 -14.57 44.87
C LEU A 474 -3.88 -15.00 44.57
N ALA A 475 -4.38 -16.02 45.26
CA ALA A 475 -5.73 -16.57 45.05
C ALA A 475 -6.87 -15.77 45.71
N SER A 476 -6.62 -14.57 46.25
CA SER A 476 -7.66 -13.78 46.95
C SER A 476 -7.71 -12.30 46.60
N LEU A 477 -7.04 -11.83 45.54
CA LEU A 477 -6.90 -10.39 45.27
C LEU A 477 -7.75 -9.85 44.10
N SER A 478 -8.43 -10.69 43.32
CA SER A 478 -9.54 -10.25 42.46
C SER A 478 -10.39 -11.44 42.01
N GLN A 479 -11.72 -11.34 42.13
CA GLN A 479 -12.68 -12.25 41.49
C GLN A 479 -13.18 -11.70 40.14
N ASP A 480 -12.57 -10.64 39.61
CA ASP A 480 -12.98 -10.05 38.35
C ASP A 480 -12.63 -10.99 37.17
N PRO A 481 -13.61 -11.35 36.31
CA PRO A 481 -13.40 -12.27 35.18
C PRO A 481 -12.26 -11.85 34.26
N LEU A 482 -12.04 -10.53 34.08
CA LEU A 482 -10.98 -10.01 33.22
C LEU A 482 -9.59 -10.45 33.67
N HIS A 483 -9.37 -10.70 34.97
CA HIS A 483 -8.08 -11.18 35.44
C HIS A 483 -7.76 -12.58 34.92
N ARG A 484 -8.73 -13.50 34.99
CA ARG A 484 -8.56 -14.86 34.47
C ARG A 484 -8.36 -14.85 32.95
N GLU A 485 -9.15 -14.05 32.24
CA GLU A 485 -9.06 -13.92 30.78
C GLU A 485 -7.71 -13.33 30.35
N ALA A 486 -7.19 -12.35 31.09
CA ALA A 486 -5.84 -11.82 30.87
C ALA A 486 -4.75 -12.88 31.13
N GLU A 487 -4.85 -13.68 32.20
CA GLU A 487 -3.90 -14.76 32.46
C GLU A 487 -3.89 -15.79 31.32
N GLU A 488 -5.06 -16.18 30.82
CA GLU A 488 -5.19 -17.12 29.71
C GLU A 488 -4.65 -16.54 28.39
N ALA A 489 -4.92 -15.25 28.12
CA ALA A 489 -4.39 -14.55 26.96
C ALA A 489 -2.86 -14.41 27.02
N VAL A 490 -2.29 -14.06 28.17
CA VAL A 490 -0.82 -13.97 28.34
C VAL A 490 -0.17 -15.34 28.26
N ARG A 491 -0.79 -16.41 28.77
CA ARG A 491 -0.26 -17.78 28.57
C ARG A 491 -0.18 -18.16 27.10
N ARG A 492 -1.19 -17.82 26.30
CA ARG A 492 -1.18 -18.04 24.84
C ARG A 492 -0.10 -17.19 24.16
N LEU A 493 0.08 -15.94 24.59
CA LEU A 493 1.16 -15.07 24.12
C LEU A 493 2.54 -15.69 24.39
N GLU A 494 2.83 -16.11 25.63
CA GLU A 494 4.13 -16.71 25.97
C GLU A 494 4.37 -18.04 25.23
N GLN A 495 3.32 -18.86 25.05
CA GLN A 495 3.40 -20.06 24.22
C GLN A 495 3.74 -19.74 22.76
N GLY A 496 3.11 -18.70 22.18
CA GLY A 496 3.43 -18.21 20.85
C GLY A 496 4.87 -17.68 20.73
N LEU A 497 5.42 -17.17 21.83
CA LEU A 497 6.81 -16.69 21.91
C LEU A 497 7.81 -17.80 22.30
N GLY A 498 7.34 -19.02 22.55
CA GLY A 498 8.17 -20.14 23.00
C GLY A 498 8.76 -19.97 24.40
N ARG A 499 8.11 -19.20 25.28
CA ARG A 499 8.53 -18.93 26.66
C ARG A 499 7.62 -19.61 27.68
N GLU A 500 8.17 -19.91 28.85
CA GLU A 500 7.37 -20.34 30.00
C GLU A 500 6.75 -19.13 30.71
N TYR A 501 5.59 -19.35 31.33
CA TYR A 501 4.90 -18.31 32.10
C TYR A 501 5.62 -18.05 33.42
N ASP A 502 6.09 -16.83 33.63
CA ASP A 502 6.89 -16.42 34.79
C ASP A 502 6.25 -15.28 35.62
N ASP A 503 6.99 -14.73 36.57
CA ASP A 503 6.53 -13.63 37.43
C ASP A 503 6.25 -12.33 36.64
N ASN A 504 6.94 -12.10 35.51
CA ASN A 504 6.66 -10.96 34.66
C ASN A 504 5.39 -11.20 33.84
N SER A 505 5.15 -12.43 33.38
CA SER A 505 3.88 -12.81 32.74
C SER A 505 2.71 -12.59 33.70
N ALA A 506 2.87 -12.89 34.99
CA ALA A 506 1.86 -12.61 36.02
C ALA A 506 1.59 -11.10 36.21
N ARG A 507 2.62 -10.26 36.22
CA ARG A 507 2.47 -8.80 36.28
C ARG A 507 1.81 -8.24 35.03
N LEU A 508 2.20 -8.74 33.86
CA LEU A 508 1.60 -8.37 32.58
C LEU A 508 0.10 -8.70 32.54
N ALA A 509 -0.29 -9.89 33.00
CA ALA A 509 -1.69 -10.31 33.07
C ALA A 509 -2.52 -9.42 34.01
N ALA A 510 -2.02 -9.14 35.22
CA ALA A 510 -2.73 -8.30 36.18
C ALA A 510 -2.89 -6.84 35.69
N SER A 511 -1.84 -6.27 35.10
CA SER A 511 -1.89 -4.92 34.52
C SER A 511 -2.77 -4.85 33.28
N SER A 512 -2.79 -5.90 32.44
CA SER A 512 -3.68 -5.99 31.28
C SER A 512 -5.16 -6.05 31.67
N ALA A 513 -5.49 -6.80 32.72
CA ALA A 513 -6.85 -6.87 33.25
C ALA A 513 -7.33 -5.53 33.80
N HIS A 514 -6.47 -4.81 34.52
CA HIS A 514 -6.74 -3.46 34.99
C HIS A 514 -6.99 -2.49 33.83
N LEU A 515 -6.09 -2.48 32.84
CA LEU A 515 -6.15 -1.64 31.65
C LEU A 515 -7.45 -1.88 30.85
N ALA A 516 -7.81 -3.15 30.63
CA ALA A 516 -9.07 -3.50 29.97
C ALA A 516 -10.29 -2.88 30.68
N LYS A 517 -10.34 -3.00 32.01
CA LYS A 517 -11.44 -2.46 32.83
C LYS A 517 -11.52 -0.94 32.76
N GLU A 518 -10.37 -0.28 32.87
CA GLU A 518 -10.25 1.18 32.81
C GLU A 518 -10.76 1.73 31.48
N HIS A 519 -10.47 1.03 30.38
CA HIS A 519 -10.87 1.41 29.03
C HIS A 519 -12.22 0.82 28.59
N GLY A 520 -12.98 0.23 29.51
CA GLY A 520 -14.36 -0.22 29.25
C GLY A 520 -14.48 -1.48 28.41
N LEU A 521 -13.43 -2.30 28.33
CA LEU A 521 -13.52 -3.65 27.77
C LEU A 521 -14.28 -4.55 28.73
N THR A 522 -15.12 -5.42 28.17
CA THR A 522 -15.99 -6.32 28.92
C THR A 522 -15.49 -7.77 28.94
N ARG A 523 -14.54 -8.10 28.07
CA ARG A 523 -13.78 -9.36 28.05
C ARG A 523 -12.40 -9.14 27.43
N ILE A 524 -11.49 -10.11 27.58
CA ILE A 524 -10.17 -10.10 26.95
C ILE A 524 -10.02 -11.34 26.07
N ASP A 525 -10.02 -11.12 24.76
CA ASP A 525 -9.86 -12.20 23.77
C ASP A 525 -8.37 -12.41 23.45
N HIS A 526 -7.59 -11.32 23.38
CA HIS A 526 -6.16 -11.35 23.06
C HIS A 526 -5.34 -10.36 23.90
N VAL A 527 -4.10 -10.75 24.19
CA VAL A 527 -3.03 -9.86 24.66
C VAL A 527 -1.88 -10.01 23.69
N VAL A 528 -1.50 -8.92 23.02
CA VAL A 528 -0.49 -8.92 21.95
C VAL A 528 0.54 -7.82 22.19
N LEU A 529 1.74 -7.97 21.64
CA LEU A 529 2.83 -6.99 21.74
C LEU A 529 2.98 -6.27 20.39
N SER A 530 3.36 -4.98 20.40
CA SER A 530 3.83 -4.32 19.16
C SER A 530 5.02 -5.10 18.61
N GLU A 531 5.05 -5.34 17.31
CA GLU A 531 5.89 -6.31 16.61
C GLU A 531 7.42 -6.14 16.82
N ASN A 532 8.01 -6.61 17.93
CA ASN A 532 9.42 -7.06 18.01
C ASN A 532 9.87 -7.84 19.29
N THR A 533 9.95 -9.17 19.15
CA THR A 533 10.93 -10.08 19.82
C THR A 533 10.63 -10.80 21.15
N LYS A 534 11.52 -11.79 21.36
CA LYS A 534 11.66 -12.80 22.41
C LYS A 534 12.00 -12.27 23.82
N SER A 535 11.74 -11.00 24.19
CA SER A 535 11.76 -10.56 25.60
C SER A 535 10.69 -9.52 25.97
N VAL A 536 9.92 -9.76 27.04
CA VAL A 536 8.93 -8.81 27.64
C VAL A 536 9.59 -7.52 28.19
N ARG A 537 10.93 -7.38 28.17
CA ARG A 537 11.65 -6.42 29.02
C ARG A 537 12.18 -5.14 28.34
N GLN A 538 11.87 -4.84 27.08
CA GLN A 538 12.42 -3.63 26.45
C GLN A 538 11.42 -2.91 25.53
N GLY A 539 10.83 -1.81 26.03
CA GLY A 539 10.45 -0.66 25.19
C GLY A 539 9.19 -0.72 24.33
N GLU A 540 8.42 -1.80 24.36
CA GLU A 540 7.25 -2.02 23.49
C GLU A 540 5.90 -1.68 24.13
N ASN A 541 4.83 -1.70 23.34
CA ASN A 541 3.45 -1.61 23.82
C ASN A 541 2.83 -3.01 23.91
N VAL A 542 2.10 -3.27 24.99
CA VAL A 542 1.15 -4.37 25.10
C VAL A 542 -0.24 -3.85 24.75
N PHE A 543 -0.97 -4.58 23.92
CA PHE A 543 -2.35 -4.33 23.55
C PHE A 543 -3.25 -5.40 24.16
N VAL A 544 -4.37 -4.97 24.72
CA VAL A 544 -5.41 -5.83 25.27
C VAL A 544 -6.65 -5.64 24.40
N VAL A 545 -7.16 -6.73 23.83
CA VAL A 545 -8.16 -6.69 22.76
C VAL A 545 -9.42 -7.47 23.15
N GLU A 546 -10.58 -6.86 22.91
CA GLU A 546 -11.90 -7.47 22.90
C GLU A 546 -12.39 -7.55 21.45
N GLY A 547 -12.56 -8.77 20.93
CA GLY A 547 -12.88 -9.05 19.53
C GLY A 547 -11.76 -9.83 18.83
N ALA A 548 -12.04 -10.30 17.61
CA ALA A 548 -11.04 -10.94 16.79
C ALA A 548 -10.04 -9.89 16.26
N LEU A 549 -8.74 -10.22 16.21
CA LEU A 549 -7.70 -9.29 15.79
C LEU A 549 -7.88 -8.78 14.33
N ASN A 550 -8.58 -9.56 13.51
CA ASN A 550 -8.90 -9.24 12.12
C ASN A 550 -10.27 -8.56 11.94
N ASP A 551 -11.02 -8.30 13.02
CA ASP A 551 -12.27 -7.55 12.98
C ASP A 551 -11.98 -6.05 13.18
N PRO A 552 -12.23 -5.16 12.21
CA PRO A 552 -12.00 -3.73 12.37
C PRO A 552 -12.87 -3.08 13.47
N ALA A 553 -13.89 -3.79 13.98
CA ALA A 553 -14.73 -3.34 15.08
C ALA A 553 -14.24 -3.80 16.47
N HIS A 554 -13.08 -4.48 16.59
CA HIS A 554 -12.53 -4.86 17.89
C HIS A 554 -12.25 -3.63 18.76
N LYS A 555 -12.41 -3.79 20.08
CA LYS A 555 -12.00 -2.76 21.04
C LYS A 555 -10.61 -3.10 21.54
N MET A 556 -9.79 -2.08 21.76
CA MET A 556 -8.46 -2.27 22.32
C MET A 556 -8.07 -1.19 23.31
N ALA A 557 -7.17 -1.55 24.21
CA ALA A 557 -6.42 -0.65 25.07
C ALA A 557 -4.94 -1.02 24.99
N HIS A 558 -4.04 -0.07 25.24
CA HIS A 558 -2.61 -0.35 25.23
C HIS A 558 -1.86 0.37 26.34
N MET A 559 -0.74 -0.19 26.75
CA MET A 559 0.21 0.42 27.68
C MET A 559 1.62 -0.02 27.34
N LYS A 560 2.64 0.67 27.87
CA LYS A 560 4.02 0.21 27.68
C LYS A 560 4.24 -1.09 28.45
N THR A 561 4.88 -2.07 27.82
CA THR A 561 5.24 -3.35 28.46
C THR A 561 6.11 -3.13 29.69
N SER A 562 7.01 -2.14 29.67
CA SER A 562 7.82 -1.75 30.84
C SER A 562 6.97 -1.24 32.01
N GLU A 563 5.85 -0.56 31.74
CA GLU A 563 4.93 -0.11 32.78
C GLU A 563 4.09 -1.28 33.31
N ALA A 564 3.63 -2.14 32.39
CA ALA A 564 2.84 -3.32 32.73
C ALA A 564 3.57 -4.27 33.70
N ILE A 565 4.89 -4.46 33.52
CA ILE A 565 5.70 -5.35 34.37
C ILE A 565 6.36 -4.64 35.57
N ALA A 566 6.38 -3.31 35.61
CA ALA A 566 6.94 -2.57 36.74
C ALA A 566 6.04 -2.64 37.98
N GLN A 567 4.71 -2.70 37.76
CA GLN A 567 3.74 -2.72 38.83
C GLN A 567 3.64 -4.12 39.50
N PRO A 568 3.63 -4.21 40.85
CA PRO A 568 3.35 -5.45 41.56
C PRO A 568 1.94 -5.97 41.24
N VAL A 569 1.79 -7.29 41.14
CA VAL A 569 0.52 -7.95 40.83
C VAL A 569 -0.58 -7.51 41.80
N GLU A 570 -0.26 -7.45 43.10
CA GLU A 570 -1.20 -7.11 44.16
C GLU A 570 -1.78 -5.70 43.98
N GLN A 571 -0.96 -4.77 43.48
CA GLN A 571 -1.36 -3.39 43.25
C GLN A 571 -2.31 -3.28 42.05
N SER A 572 -2.01 -3.95 40.93
CA SER A 572 -2.89 -3.94 39.74
C SER A 572 -4.23 -4.62 40.04
N LEU A 573 -4.23 -5.71 40.83
CA LEU A 573 -5.47 -6.38 41.24
C LEU A 573 -6.32 -5.55 42.20
N ALA A 574 -5.70 -4.84 43.14
CA ALA A 574 -6.42 -3.92 44.03
C ALA A 574 -7.09 -2.78 43.25
N GLN A 575 -6.40 -2.22 42.24
CA GLN A 575 -6.95 -1.17 41.37
C GLN A 575 -8.09 -1.70 40.49
N LEU A 576 -7.94 -2.90 39.92
CA LEU A 576 -9.00 -3.58 39.18
C LEU A 576 -10.25 -3.79 40.04
N GLN A 577 -10.08 -4.25 41.28
CA GLN A 577 -11.21 -4.46 42.18
C GLN A 577 -11.90 -3.13 42.55
N ALA A 578 -11.14 -2.08 42.84
CA ALA A 578 -11.69 -0.76 43.16
C ALA A 578 -12.49 -0.15 42.00
N LEU A 579 -12.02 -0.33 40.76
CA LEU A 579 -12.77 0.06 39.55
C LEU A 579 -14.08 -0.74 39.42
N GLY A 580 -14.04 -2.05 39.63
CA GLY A 580 -15.23 -2.90 39.60
C GLY A 580 -16.28 -2.48 40.63
N GLU A 581 -15.85 -2.16 41.86
CA GLU A 581 -16.74 -1.68 42.93
C GLU A 581 -17.34 -0.30 42.60
N THR A 582 -16.54 0.62 42.07
CA THR A 582 -17.00 1.95 41.65
C THR A 582 -18.03 1.87 40.53
N GLN A 583 -17.79 1.04 39.50
CA GLN A 583 -18.74 0.83 38.41
C GLN A 583 -20.06 0.22 38.91
N ARG A 584 -20.00 -0.74 39.85
CA ARG A 584 -21.21 -1.31 40.48
C ARG A 584 -22.00 -0.27 41.26
N GLN A 585 -21.33 0.63 41.99
CA GLN A 585 -22.01 1.71 42.71
C GLN A 585 -22.66 2.71 41.75
N GLN A 586 -21.99 3.07 40.65
CA GLN A 586 -22.57 3.96 39.63
C GLN A 586 -23.78 3.32 38.93
N LEU A 587 -23.70 2.03 38.60
CA LEU A 587 -24.81 1.26 38.03
C LEU A 587 -26.00 1.18 39.01
N SER A 588 -25.74 0.97 40.30
CA SER A 588 -26.79 1.01 41.34
C SER A 588 -27.44 2.39 41.42
N GLN A 589 -26.65 3.47 41.44
CA GLN A 589 -27.17 4.84 41.49
C GLN A 589 -27.96 5.21 40.24
N GLN A 590 -27.53 4.77 39.05
CA GLN A 590 -28.29 4.96 37.82
C GLN A 590 -29.60 4.16 37.81
N GLN A 591 -29.60 2.93 38.32
CA GLN A 591 -30.82 2.13 38.45
C GLN A 591 -31.78 2.71 39.50
N ASP A 592 -31.25 3.26 40.59
CA ASP A 592 -32.05 3.93 41.61
C ASP A 592 -32.63 5.26 41.10
N GLN A 593 -31.86 6.06 40.34
CA GLN A 593 -32.36 7.26 39.66
C GLN A 593 -33.42 6.94 38.60
N GLN A 594 -33.24 5.87 37.82
CA GLN A 594 -34.25 5.40 36.86
C GLN A 594 -35.51 4.88 37.56
N ARG A 595 -35.37 4.22 38.73
CA ARG A 595 -36.50 3.82 39.57
C ARG A 595 -37.22 5.03 40.16
N GLU A 596 -36.52 6.04 40.67
CA GLU A 596 -37.13 7.28 41.19
C GLU A 596 -37.87 8.06 40.10
N GLN A 597 -37.33 8.13 38.88
CA GLN A 597 -38.02 8.74 37.73
C GLN A 597 -39.27 7.98 37.29
N SER A 598 -39.32 6.66 37.54
CA SER A 598 -40.50 5.83 37.23
C SER A 598 -41.61 5.90 38.30
N ILE A 599 -41.35 6.48 39.47
CA ILE A 599 -42.29 6.55 40.62
C ILE A 599 -42.94 7.95 40.76
N ALA A 600 -42.53 8.95 39.96
CA ALA A 600 -43.12 10.29 40.01
C ALA A 600 -44.62 10.26 39.58
N PRO A 601 -45.57 10.71 40.45
CA PRO A 601 -46.99 10.57 40.17
C PRO A 601 -47.44 11.53 39.07
N GLN A 602 -48.05 10.99 38.01
CA GLN A 602 -48.70 11.76 36.95
C GLN A 602 -49.82 12.63 37.55
N HIS A 603 -49.60 13.94 37.58
CA HIS A 603 -50.66 14.91 37.83
C HIS A 603 -51.68 14.84 36.68
N ARG A 604 -52.84 14.23 36.97
CA ARG A 604 -54.06 14.41 36.16
C ARG A 604 -54.53 15.86 36.32
N MET A 605 -54.43 16.66 35.26
CA MET A 605 -55.20 17.90 35.15
C MET A 605 -56.64 17.58 34.74
N VAL A 606 -57.57 18.15 35.51
CA VAL A 606 -59.00 18.34 35.20
C VAL A 606 -59.16 19.58 34.35
#